data_AF-A0A1E5LI63-F1
#
_entry.id   AF-A0A1E5LI63-F1
#
_cell.length_a   1.000
_cell.length_b   1.000
_cell.length_c   1.000
_cell.angle_alpha   90.00
_cell.angle_beta   90.00
_cell.angle_gamma   90.00
#
_symmetry.space_group_name_H-M   'P 1'
#
loop_
_entity.id
_entity.type
_entity.pdbx_description
1 polymer ?
#
loop_
_entity_poly.entity_id
_entity_poly.type
_entity_poly.pdbx_seq_one_letter_code
_entity_poly.pdbx_strand_id
1 'polypeptide(L)'
;MGMPNFPYRFNELPDLDKDQVLLFLLATVGQEELALAHIMNAEGEKIQAAVAKFESGRLSVDELLAINDNVNDTLKTVVKKEMLLEFKVDKILEILHAMKRC
;
A
#
# COMPACT_ATOMS: atom_id res chain seq x y z
N MET A 1 -16.73 25.17 26.16
CA MET A 1 -15.62 24.23 25.84
C MET A 1 -15.11 24.62 24.46
N GLY A 2 -13.92 25.19 24.35
CA GLY A 2 -13.34 25.59 23.06
C GLY A 2 -12.83 24.38 22.30
N MET A 3 -13.05 24.35 20.98
CA MET A 3 -12.50 23.31 20.12
C MET A 3 -10.96 23.26 20.22
N PRO A 4 -10.34 22.08 20.05
CA PRO A 4 -8.89 21.95 19.95
C PRO A 4 -8.35 22.80 18.80
N ASN A 5 -7.34 23.62 19.05
CA ASN A 5 -6.72 24.48 18.04
C ASN A 5 -5.70 23.66 17.24
N PHE A 6 -6.12 23.09 16.11
CA PHE A 6 -5.23 22.36 15.20
C PHE A 6 -4.30 23.35 14.46
N PRO A 7 -3.07 22.93 14.08
CA PRO A 7 -2.13 23.81 13.38
C PRO A 7 -2.73 24.33 12.07
N TYR A 8 -2.44 25.60 11.75
CA TYR A 8 -3.07 26.43 10.70
C TYR A 8 -3.39 25.74 9.35
N ARG A 9 -2.61 24.73 8.90
CA ARG A 9 -2.89 24.00 7.66
C ARG A 9 -4.19 23.19 7.67
N PHE A 10 -4.76 22.87 8.83
CA PHE A 10 -6.00 22.09 8.91
C PHE A 10 -7.27 22.95 8.73
N ASN A 11 -7.17 24.28 8.92
CA ASN A 11 -8.31 25.19 8.78
C ASN A 11 -8.55 25.67 7.33
N GLU A 12 -7.65 25.32 6.39
CA GLU A 12 -7.76 25.64 4.96
C GLU A 12 -8.18 24.42 4.12
N LEU A 13 -8.61 23.33 4.76
CA LEU A 13 -9.23 22.24 4.02
C LEU A 13 -10.50 22.78 3.34
N PRO A 14 -10.70 22.53 2.04
CA PRO A 14 -11.95 22.92 1.39
C PRO A 14 -13.13 22.32 2.17
N ASP A 15 -14.28 22.99 2.15
CA ASP A 15 -15.52 22.37 2.65
C ASP A 15 -15.80 21.12 1.82
N LEU A 16 -15.44 19.96 2.38
CA LEU A 16 -15.64 18.68 1.76
C LEU A 16 -17.01 18.15 2.16
N ASP A 17 -17.83 17.80 1.17
CA ASP A 17 -19.01 16.99 1.45
C ASP A 17 -18.60 15.55 1.82
N LYS A 18 -19.55 14.81 2.38
CA LYS A 18 -19.28 13.47 2.89
C LYS A 18 -18.86 12.49 1.78
N ASP A 19 -19.35 12.68 0.55
CA ASP A 19 -19.02 11.83 -0.59
C ASP A 19 -17.60 12.10 -1.08
N GLN A 20 -17.16 13.37 -1.06
CA GLN A 20 -15.79 13.76 -1.34
C GLN A 20 -14.81 13.18 -0.33
N VAL A 21 -15.11 13.26 0.98
CA VAL A 21 -14.28 12.65 2.03
C VAL A 21 -14.13 11.14 1.79
N LEU A 22 -15.21 10.45 1.43
CA LEU A 22 -15.19 9.03 1.16
C LEU A 22 -14.35 8.68 -0.08
N LEU A 23 -14.50 9.44 -1.16
CA LEU A 23 -13.70 9.28 -2.37
C LEU A 23 -12.21 9.51 -2.07
N PHE A 24 -11.87 10.50 -1.24
CA PHE A 24 -10.50 10.72 -0.81
C PHE A 24 -9.96 9.54 0.00
N LEU A 25 -10.74 8.98 0.94
CA LEU A 25 -10.34 7.79 1.69
C LEU A 25 -10.07 6.61 0.76
N LEU A 26 -10.94 6.37 -0.22
CA LEU A 26 -10.74 5.31 -1.23
C LEU A 26 -9.52 5.60 -2.11
N ALA A 27 -9.30 6.86 -2.49
CA ALA A 27 -8.10 7.25 -3.22
C ALA A 27 -6.83 6.98 -2.40
N THR A 28 -6.84 7.15 -1.07
CA THR A 28 -5.68 6.77 -0.24
C THR A 28 -5.39 5.27 -0.30
N VAL A 29 -6.42 4.41 -0.34
CA VAL A 29 -6.23 2.97 -0.56
C VAL A 29 -5.58 2.73 -1.91
N GLY A 30 -6.10 3.33 -2.98
CA GLY A 30 -5.53 3.20 -4.33
C GLY A 30 -4.07 3.68 -4.43
N GLN A 31 -3.67 4.69 -3.66
CA GLN A 31 -2.26 5.11 -3.59
C GLN A 31 -1.39 4.11 -2.84
N GLU A 32 -1.89 3.47 -1.79
CA GLU A 32 -1.19 2.39 -1.10
C GLU A 32 -1.01 1.16 -2.00
N GLU A 33 -2.06 0.77 -2.73
CA GLU A 33 -2.02 -0.30 -3.76
C GLU A 33 -0.97 -0.01 -4.84
N LEU A 34 -0.93 1.23 -5.36
CA LEU A 34 0.07 1.63 -6.34
C LEU A 34 1.50 1.54 -5.78
N ALA A 35 1.70 1.92 -4.52
CA ALA A 35 2.99 1.78 -3.85
C ALA A 35 3.40 0.30 -3.70
N LEU A 36 2.45 -0.58 -3.36
CA LEU A 36 2.71 -2.03 -3.28
C LEU A 36 3.06 -2.63 -4.65
N ALA A 37 2.37 -2.20 -5.72
CA ALA A 37 2.71 -2.61 -7.08
C ALA A 37 4.16 -2.21 -7.46
N HIS A 38 4.61 -1.02 -7.06
CA HIS A 38 6.00 -0.61 -7.27
C HIS A 38 7.00 -1.48 -6.49
N ILE A 39 6.68 -1.85 -5.25
CA ILE A 39 7.51 -2.78 -4.46
C ILE A 39 7.59 -4.14 -5.18
N MET A 40 6.46 -4.70 -5.60
CA MET A 40 6.43 -5.97 -6.31
C MET A 40 7.27 -5.94 -7.61
N ASN A 41 7.17 -4.86 -8.39
CA ASN A 41 7.98 -4.69 -9.59
C ASN A 41 9.48 -4.62 -9.27
N ALA A 42 9.87 -3.85 -8.26
CA ALA A 42 11.26 -3.75 -7.83
C ALA A 42 11.83 -5.10 -7.34
N GLU A 43 11.02 -5.89 -6.63
CA GLU A 43 11.40 -7.25 -6.24
C GLU A 43 11.52 -8.18 -7.47
N GLY A 44 10.68 -8.02 -8.48
CA GLY A 44 10.80 -8.72 -9.76
C GLY A 44 12.10 -8.39 -10.51
N GLU A 45 12.44 -7.10 -10.62
CA GLU A 45 13.72 -6.64 -11.21
C GLU A 45 14.93 -7.17 -10.44
N LYS A 46 14.84 -7.25 -9.10
CA LYS A 46 15.89 -7.84 -8.24
C LYS A 46 16.13 -9.31 -8.59
N ILE A 47 15.07 -10.10 -8.75
CA ILE A 47 15.19 -11.51 -9.16
C ILE A 47 15.82 -11.64 -10.54
N GLN A 48 15.37 -10.84 -11.53
CA GLN A 48 15.96 -10.85 -12.87
C GLN A 48 17.45 -10.54 -12.85
N ALA A 49 17.86 -9.53 -12.08
CA ALA A 49 19.27 -9.18 -11.92
C ALA A 49 20.09 -10.29 -11.22
N ALA A 50 19.51 -10.97 -10.23
CA ALA A 50 20.15 -12.09 -9.55
C ALA A 50 20.34 -13.29 -10.48
N VAL A 51 19.31 -13.64 -11.27
CA VAL A 51 19.38 -14.71 -12.28
C VAL A 51 20.44 -14.40 -13.32
N ALA A 52 20.46 -13.17 -13.86
CA ALA A 52 21.49 -12.77 -14.83
C ALA A 52 22.92 -12.87 -14.26
N LYS A 53 23.11 -12.52 -12.98
CA LYS A 53 24.42 -12.69 -12.31
C LYS A 53 24.78 -14.17 -12.14
N PHE A 54 23.82 -15.01 -11.77
CA PHE A 54 24.01 -16.46 -11.64
C PHE A 54 24.41 -17.09 -12.97
N GLU A 55 23.70 -16.79 -14.06
CA GLU A 55 24.03 -17.28 -15.42
C GLU A 55 25.42 -16.83 -15.88
N SER A 56 25.87 -15.64 -15.45
CA SER A 56 27.22 -15.15 -15.73
C SER A 56 28.33 -15.75 -14.84
N GLY A 57 28.00 -16.67 -13.93
CA GLY A 57 28.94 -17.30 -12.99
C GLY A 57 29.46 -16.35 -11.90
N ARG A 58 28.79 -15.20 -11.69
CA ARG A 58 29.16 -14.17 -10.71
C ARG A 58 28.35 -14.23 -9.41
N LEU A 59 27.54 -15.27 -9.26
CA LEU A 59 26.68 -15.51 -8.12
C LEU A 59 26.62 -17.02 -7.89
N SER A 60 26.75 -17.46 -6.65
CA SER A 60 26.59 -18.86 -6.27
C SER A 60 25.12 -19.26 -6.17
N VAL A 61 24.86 -20.57 -6.15
CA VAL A 61 23.49 -21.10 -5.93
C VAL A 61 22.95 -20.65 -4.56
N ASP A 62 23.79 -20.68 -3.52
CA ASP A 62 23.37 -20.30 -2.16
C ASP A 62 22.99 -18.81 -2.07
N GLU A 63 23.75 -17.95 -2.74
CA GLU A 63 23.40 -16.52 -2.85
C GLU A 63 22.09 -16.31 -3.63
N LEU A 64 21.84 -17.09 -4.70
CA LEU A 64 20.61 -16.99 -5.47
C LEU A 64 19.39 -17.37 -4.62
N LEU A 65 19.50 -18.48 -3.88
CA LEU A 65 18.46 -18.95 -2.96
C LEU A 65 18.21 -17.94 -1.84
N ALA A 66 19.27 -17.37 -1.26
CA ALA A 66 19.14 -16.34 -0.24
C ALA A 66 18.41 -15.08 -0.77
N ILE A 67 18.67 -14.66 -2.00
CA ILE A 67 17.94 -13.54 -2.63
C ILE A 67 16.46 -13.91 -2.83
N ASN A 68 16.19 -15.12 -3.32
CA ASN A 68 14.82 -15.61 -3.51
C ASN A 68 14.03 -15.66 -2.20
N ASP A 69 14.65 -16.12 -1.10
CA ASP A 69 14.02 -16.17 0.21
C ASP A 69 13.70 -14.76 0.74
N ASN A 70 14.60 -13.80 0.55
CA ASN A 70 14.34 -12.40 0.89
C ASN A 70 13.17 -11.82 0.09
N VAL A 71 13.11 -12.08 -1.22
CA VAL A 71 11.99 -11.63 -2.07
C VAL A 71 10.68 -12.25 -1.60
N ASN A 72 10.68 -13.55 -1.29
CA ASN A 72 9.52 -14.25 -0.77
C ASN A 72 9.02 -13.63 0.56
N ASP A 73 9.91 -13.24 1.46
CA ASP A 73 9.54 -12.59 2.71
C ASP A 73 8.98 -11.18 2.52
N THR A 74 9.51 -10.43 1.55
CA THR A 74 8.90 -9.15 1.13
C THR A 74 7.50 -9.38 0.58
N LEU A 75 7.30 -10.35 -0.31
CA LEU A 75 5.99 -10.65 -0.89
C LEU A 75 4.97 -11.13 0.15
N LYS A 76 5.38 -11.93 1.14
CA LYS A 76 4.52 -12.26 2.30
C LYS A 76 4.09 -11.01 3.06
N THR A 77 4.97 -10.02 3.17
CA THR A 77 4.67 -8.74 3.82
C THR A 77 3.70 -7.90 2.99
N VAL A 78 3.85 -7.90 1.66
CA VAL A 78 2.89 -7.28 0.72
C VAL A 78 1.50 -7.91 0.90
N VAL A 79 1.40 -9.25 0.89
CA VAL A 79 0.11 -9.94 1.10
C VAL A 79 -0.55 -9.57 2.44
N LYS A 80 0.24 -9.48 3.52
CA LYS A 80 -0.30 -9.02 4.81
C LYS A 80 -0.83 -7.58 4.73
N LYS A 81 -0.19 -6.72 3.93
CA LYS A 81 -0.63 -5.34 3.74
C LYS A 81 -1.90 -5.27 2.88
N GLU A 82 -2.03 -6.08 1.85
CA GLU A 82 -3.27 -6.25 1.06
C GLU A 82 -4.45 -6.61 1.97
N MET A 83 -4.27 -7.58 2.88
CA MET A 83 -5.30 -7.93 3.86
C MET A 83 -5.68 -6.75 4.78
N LEU A 84 -4.74 -5.89 5.14
CA LEU A 84 -5.02 -4.68 5.93
C LEU A 84 -5.73 -3.60 5.10
N LEU A 85 -5.46 -3.51 3.80
CA LEU A 85 -6.15 -2.60 2.88
C LEU A 85 -7.59 -3.04 2.66
N GLU A 86 -7.85 -4.35 2.57
CA GLU A 86 -9.20 -4.92 2.53
C GLU A 86 -10.05 -4.43 3.72
N PHE A 87 -9.54 -4.53 4.95
CA PHE A 87 -10.24 -4.00 6.13
C PHE A 87 -10.52 -2.50 6.05
N LYS A 88 -9.62 -1.72 5.45
CA LYS A 88 -9.82 -0.27 5.26
C LYS A 88 -10.95 0.00 4.27
N VAL A 89 -10.98 -0.73 3.15
CA VAL A 89 -12.04 -0.64 2.15
C VAL A 89 -13.38 -1.04 2.74
N ASP A 90 -13.45 -2.15 3.47
CA ASP A 90 -14.67 -2.59 4.14
C ASP A 90 -15.24 -1.51 5.06
N LYS A 91 -14.38 -0.85 5.85
CA LYS A 91 -14.81 0.24 6.73
C LYS A 91 -15.35 1.45 5.97
N ILE A 92 -14.71 1.80 4.85
CA ILE A 92 -15.17 2.86 3.95
C ILE A 92 -16.56 2.49 3.40
N LEU A 93 -16.76 1.25 2.95
CA LEU A 93 -18.04 0.77 2.43
C LEU A 93 -19.15 0.76 3.50
N GLU A 94 -18.83 0.35 4.73
CA GLU A 94 -19.76 0.43 5.86
C GLU A 94 -20.25 1.87 6.11
N ILE A 95 -19.34 2.85 6.09
CA ILE A 95 -19.67 4.27 6.27
C ILE A 95 -20.56 4.76 5.14
N LEU A 96 -20.23 4.42 3.88
CA LEU A 96 -21.04 4.75 2.71
C LEU A 96 -22.46 4.22 2.82
N HIS A 97 -22.61 2.95 3.25
CA HIS A 97 -23.91 2.34 3.43
C HIS A 97 -24.72 2.97 4.56
N ALA A 98 -24.07 3.33 5.67
CA ALA A 98 -24.73 4.03 6.78
C ALA A 98 -25.24 5.42 6.34
N MET A 99 -24.47 6.13 5.52
CA MET A 99 -24.86 7.45 5.01
C MET A 99 -26.06 7.41 4.06
N LYS A 100 -26.16 6.39 3.20
CA LYS A 100 -27.30 6.25 2.26
C LYS A 100 -28.63 5.86 2.94
N ARG A 101 -28.62 5.49 4.22
CA ARG A 101 -29.83 5.11 4.98
C ARG A 101 -30.42 6.28 5.80
N CYS A 102 -29.76 7.45 5.80
CA CYS A 102 -30.23 8.69 6.43
C CYS A 102 -30.79 9.63 5.37
#